data_AF-A0A7L0ER28-F1
#
_entry.id   AF-A0A7L0ER28-F1
#
_cell.length_a   1.000
_cell.length_b   1.000
_cell.length_c   1.000
_cell.angle_alpha   90.00
_cell.angle_beta   90.00
_cell.angle_gamma   90.00
#
_symmetry.space_group_name_H-M   'P 1'
#
loop_
_entity.id
_entity.type
_entity.pdbx_description
1 polymer ?
#
loop_
_entity_poly.entity_id
_entity_poly.type
_entity_poly.pdbx_seq_one_letter_code
_entity_poly.pdbx_strand_id
1 'polypeptide(L)'
;SRIANMEKDKNGHLYNRRSDFRVEYSILEELEHSMTVDRKSEKAKILQQLSKIQTNVKRLHQELRDAKPTPEFVKKLKEMMEEIENAINTFKEEQREIYEQLLKEEKTAINELSVFERKVELWALGNITTEKVLKLQSARVCVDKTLGNHLPEEAVEFERFLQRTGGRQGGWDDYDHQNFLKVWTKHKGRLSYMDEALEYLCGKTKEDIEHHYKWYQEFLFLHERKKESIKKWKEKQQQEKERNLREKEKSEQMLKEKLLQFEEAQKQKAEEERKRQQAAIETWKKEKAIAFAMEQALRLKLEEEKEKKQQKERQRQCHVKLLLERYTLQKKEKEELEKLEEEKRKEAEKEERKRTTAEKITKFQER
;
A
#
# COMPACT_ATOMS: atom_id res chain seq x y z
N SER A 1 23.19 9.80 15.01
CA SER A 1 22.78 8.62 15.81
C SER A 1 23.15 7.34 15.07
N ARG A 2 23.64 6.30 15.78
CA ARG A 2 24.05 5.00 15.20
C ARG A 2 22.97 4.38 14.29
N ILE A 3 21.70 4.59 14.64
CA ILE A 3 20.53 4.18 13.86
C ILE A 3 20.48 4.87 12.48
N ALA A 4 20.72 6.18 12.41
CA ALA A 4 20.69 6.92 11.15
C ALA A 4 21.80 6.50 10.18
N ASN A 5 22.96 6.08 10.70
CA ASN A 5 24.03 5.53 9.87
C ASN A 5 23.69 4.12 9.37
N MET A 6 23.13 3.26 10.23
CA MET A 6 22.67 1.92 9.81
C MET A 6 21.56 1.99 8.76
N GLU A 7 20.67 2.98 8.87
CA GLU A 7 19.58 3.18 7.92
C GLU A 7 20.09 3.75 6.58
N LYS A 8 21.11 4.61 6.62
CA LYS A 8 21.82 5.09 5.43
C LYS A 8 22.58 3.95 4.72
N ASP A 9 23.24 3.07 5.46
CA ASP A 9 23.91 1.89 4.91
C ASP A 9 22.92 0.89 4.32
N LYS A 10 21.81 0.60 5.03
CA LYS A 10 20.72 -0.25 4.52
C LYS A 10 20.18 0.26 3.19
N ASN A 11 19.88 1.56 3.12
CA ASN A 11 19.41 2.19 1.89
C ASN A 11 20.50 2.20 0.80
N GLY A 12 21.77 2.34 1.18
CA GLY A 12 22.90 2.18 0.28
C GLY A 12 22.95 0.79 -0.36
N HIS A 13 22.71 -0.28 0.40
CA HIS A 13 22.74 -1.65 -0.12
C HIS A 13 21.51 -2.06 -0.92
N LEU A 14 20.32 -1.59 -0.53
CA LEU A 14 19.06 -1.94 -1.19
C LEU A 14 18.85 -1.18 -2.51
N TYR A 15 19.33 0.06 -2.61
CA TYR A 15 19.04 0.92 -3.76
C TYR A 15 20.24 1.19 -4.69
N ASN A 16 21.45 0.74 -4.34
CA ASN A 16 22.61 0.84 -5.21
C ASN A 16 22.57 -0.24 -6.32
N ARG A 17 22.59 0.21 -7.58
CA ARG A 17 22.58 -0.64 -8.78
C ARG A 17 23.76 -1.62 -8.90
N ARG A 18 24.86 -1.41 -8.16
CA ARG A 18 26.04 -2.29 -8.16
C ARG A 18 26.08 -3.28 -6.99
N SER A 19 25.03 -3.34 -6.17
CA SER A 19 24.93 -4.21 -4.98
C SER A 19 24.26 -5.54 -5.33
N ASP A 20 24.83 -6.67 -4.91
CA ASP A 20 24.22 -8.00 -5.08
C ASP A 20 22.85 -8.09 -4.40
N PHE A 21 22.67 -7.38 -3.27
CA PHE A 21 21.38 -7.25 -2.59
C PHE A 21 20.29 -6.59 -3.43
N ARG A 22 20.66 -5.69 -4.35
CA ARG A 22 19.69 -5.09 -5.27
C ARG A 22 19.21 -6.11 -6.30
N VAL A 23 20.08 -7.01 -6.74
CA VAL A 23 19.72 -8.11 -7.65
C VAL A 23 18.74 -9.05 -6.95
N GLU A 24 19.05 -9.51 -5.73
CA GLU A 24 18.15 -10.34 -4.93
C GLU A 24 16.81 -9.66 -4.63
N TYR A 25 16.83 -8.37 -4.28
CA TYR A 25 15.60 -7.61 -4.04
C TYR A 25 14.74 -7.46 -5.31
N SER A 26 15.37 -7.29 -6.46
CA SER A 26 14.62 -7.19 -7.74
C SER A 26 13.95 -8.51 -8.10
N ILE A 27 14.57 -9.66 -7.78
CA ILE A 27 13.93 -10.99 -7.93
C ILE A 27 12.67 -11.10 -7.06
N LEU A 28 12.68 -10.56 -5.84
CA LEU A 28 11.50 -10.53 -4.98
C LEU A 28 10.38 -9.64 -5.55
N GLU A 29 10.72 -8.47 -6.10
CA GLU A 29 9.75 -7.59 -6.77
C GLU A 29 9.14 -8.28 -8.01
N GLU A 30 9.96 -8.98 -8.80
CA GLU A 30 9.50 -9.78 -9.95
C GLU A 30 8.57 -10.91 -9.52
N LEU A 31 8.90 -11.60 -8.42
CA LEU A 31 8.05 -12.66 -7.85
C LEU A 31 6.71 -12.10 -7.36
N GLU A 32 6.70 -10.99 -6.62
CA GLU A 32 5.46 -10.33 -6.17
C GLU A 32 4.58 -9.90 -7.36
N HIS A 33 5.22 -9.36 -8.41
CA HIS A 33 4.52 -9.01 -9.63
C HIS A 33 3.92 -10.24 -10.31
N SER A 34 4.69 -11.32 -10.45
CA SER A 34 4.22 -12.59 -11.03
C SER A 34 3.01 -13.12 -10.27
N MET A 35 3.11 -13.26 -8.94
CA MET A 35 2.00 -13.73 -8.11
C MET A 35 0.73 -12.87 -8.25
N THR A 36 0.90 -11.56 -8.42
CA THR A 36 -0.22 -10.65 -8.66
C THR A 36 -0.87 -10.87 -10.02
N VAL A 37 -0.06 -11.10 -11.06
CA VAL A 37 -0.54 -11.44 -12.41
C VAL A 37 -1.24 -12.79 -12.41
N ASP A 38 -0.65 -13.80 -11.76
CA ASP A 38 -1.19 -15.15 -11.67
C ASP A 38 -2.57 -15.14 -11.00
N ARG A 39 -2.70 -14.45 -9.86
CA ARG A 39 -3.99 -14.28 -9.17
C ARG A 39 -5.05 -13.60 -10.04
N LYS A 40 -4.67 -12.59 -10.83
CA LYS A 40 -5.59 -11.93 -11.76
C LYS A 40 -6.01 -12.88 -12.89
N SER A 41 -5.06 -13.65 -13.42
CA SER A 41 -5.32 -14.64 -14.48
C SER A 41 -6.26 -15.74 -13.99
N GLU A 42 -6.06 -16.23 -12.76
CA GLU A 42 -6.88 -17.29 -12.17
C GLU A 42 -8.31 -16.81 -11.93
N LYS A 43 -8.47 -15.60 -11.40
CA LYS A 43 -9.78 -14.95 -11.28
C LYS A 43 -10.50 -14.86 -12.64
N ALA A 44 -9.78 -14.52 -13.71
CA ALA A 44 -10.37 -14.44 -15.04
C ALA A 44 -10.81 -15.82 -15.57
N LYS A 45 -9.99 -16.87 -15.37
CA LYS A 45 -10.34 -18.25 -15.74
C LYS A 45 -11.59 -18.75 -15.02
N ILE A 46 -11.67 -18.54 -13.70
CA ILE A 46 -12.85 -18.92 -12.89
C ILE A 46 -14.10 -18.23 -13.44
N LEU A 47 -14.04 -16.92 -13.67
CA LEU A 47 -15.18 -16.18 -14.23
C LEU A 47 -15.59 -16.67 -15.61
N GLN A 48 -14.62 -17.04 -16.46
CA GLN A 48 -14.87 -17.61 -17.78
C GLN A 48 -15.60 -18.96 -17.70
N GLN A 49 -15.14 -19.86 -16.81
CA GLN A 49 -15.75 -21.18 -16.63
C GLN A 49 -17.15 -21.08 -16.04
N LEU A 50 -17.36 -20.21 -15.05
CA LEU A 50 -18.69 -19.94 -14.49
C LEU A 50 -19.63 -19.36 -15.54
N SER A 51 -19.16 -18.45 -16.39
CA SER A 51 -19.94 -17.89 -17.50
C SER A 51 -20.36 -18.96 -18.51
N LYS A 52 -19.47 -19.91 -18.83
CA LYS A 52 -19.77 -21.06 -19.70
C LYS A 52 -20.87 -21.94 -19.12
N ILE A 53 -20.78 -22.29 -17.84
CA ILE A 53 -21.81 -23.08 -17.13
C ILE A 53 -23.14 -22.31 -17.13
N GLN A 54 -23.13 -21.03 -16.79
CA GLN A 54 -24.33 -20.18 -16.79
C GLN A 54 -24.99 -20.10 -18.17
N THR A 55 -24.18 -20.00 -19.23
CA THR A 55 -24.68 -19.97 -20.62
C THR A 55 -25.34 -21.29 -21.00
N ASN A 56 -24.73 -22.42 -20.65
CA ASN A 56 -25.30 -23.75 -20.89
C ASN A 56 -26.63 -23.94 -20.12
N VAL A 57 -26.69 -23.49 -18.87
CA VAL A 57 -27.93 -23.53 -18.05
C VAL A 57 -29.02 -22.65 -18.64
N LYS A 58 -28.69 -21.43 -19.10
CA LYS A 58 -29.65 -20.54 -19.77
C LYS A 58 -30.20 -21.17 -21.06
N ARG A 59 -29.33 -21.82 -21.85
CA ARG A 59 -29.72 -22.54 -23.06
C ARG A 59 -30.68 -23.69 -22.74
N LEU A 60 -30.37 -24.50 -21.72
CA LEU A 60 -31.25 -25.56 -21.23
C LEU A 60 -32.60 -24.99 -20.78
N HIS A 61 -32.61 -23.90 -20.02
CA HIS A 61 -33.84 -23.27 -19.55
C HIS A 61 -34.70 -22.72 -20.70
N GLN A 62 -34.08 -22.17 -21.74
CA GLN A 62 -34.79 -21.67 -22.92
C GLN A 62 -35.45 -22.81 -23.72
N GLU A 63 -34.75 -23.93 -23.88
CA GLU A 63 -35.26 -25.14 -24.55
C GLU A 63 -36.41 -25.79 -23.76
N LEU A 64 -36.43 -25.64 -22.43
CA LEU A 64 -37.51 -26.10 -21.55
C LEU A 64 -38.78 -25.24 -21.61
N ARG A 65 -38.71 -24.00 -22.12
CA ARG A 65 -39.83 -23.04 -22.04
C ARG A 65 -40.98 -23.35 -23.02
N ASP A 66 -40.69 -23.94 -24.19
CA ASP A 66 -41.67 -24.06 -25.29
C ASP A 66 -41.82 -25.50 -25.87
N ALA A 67 -41.41 -26.54 -25.14
CA ALA A 67 -41.27 -27.87 -25.71
C ALA A 67 -42.36 -28.89 -25.31
N LYS A 68 -42.87 -29.64 -26.31
CA LYS A 68 -43.67 -30.85 -26.10
C LYS A 68 -42.73 -32.04 -25.85
N PRO A 69 -42.99 -32.89 -24.84
CA PRO A 69 -42.16 -34.05 -24.53
C PRO A 69 -42.26 -35.09 -25.65
N THR A 70 -41.33 -34.97 -26.60
CA THR A 70 -41.14 -35.87 -27.73
C THR A 70 -39.87 -36.69 -27.44
N PRO A 71 -39.76 -37.98 -27.80
CA PRO A 71 -38.59 -38.81 -27.48
C PRO A 71 -37.24 -38.18 -27.90
N GLU A 72 -37.20 -37.53 -29.06
CA GLU A 72 -36.03 -36.80 -29.57
C GLU A 72 -35.69 -35.58 -28.71
N PHE A 73 -36.69 -34.88 -28.18
CA PHE A 73 -36.51 -33.75 -27.29
C PHE A 73 -35.97 -34.18 -25.92
N VAL A 74 -36.46 -35.29 -25.37
CA VAL A 74 -35.95 -35.88 -24.13
C VAL A 74 -34.48 -36.29 -24.28
N LYS A 75 -34.11 -36.86 -25.43
CA LYS A 75 -32.70 -37.18 -25.74
C LYS A 75 -31.82 -35.92 -25.77
N LYS A 76 -32.27 -34.87 -26.46
CA LYS A 76 -31.57 -33.57 -26.52
C LYS A 76 -31.43 -32.90 -25.14
N LEU A 77 -32.45 -32.98 -24.29
CA LEU A 77 -32.39 -32.50 -22.90
C LEU A 77 -31.33 -33.26 -22.10
N LYS A 78 -31.30 -34.59 -22.22
CA LYS A 78 -30.31 -35.42 -21.53
C LYS A 78 -28.89 -35.05 -21.93
N GLU A 79 -28.63 -34.88 -23.23
CA GLU A 79 -27.33 -34.44 -23.75
C GLU A 79 -26.93 -33.07 -23.19
N MET A 80 -27.85 -32.10 -23.13
CA MET A 80 -27.56 -30.78 -22.53
C MET A 80 -27.33 -30.83 -21.01
N MET A 81 -28.04 -31.70 -20.29
CA MET A 81 -27.83 -31.92 -18.85
C MET A 81 -26.47 -32.58 -18.60
N GLU A 82 -26.10 -33.59 -19.38
CA GLU A 82 -24.79 -34.24 -19.31
C GLU A 82 -23.66 -33.23 -19.63
N GLU A 83 -23.84 -32.34 -20.62
CA GLU A 83 -22.88 -31.28 -20.90
C GLU A 83 -22.69 -30.29 -19.72
N ILE A 84 -23.77 -29.92 -19.04
CA ILE A 84 -23.72 -29.04 -17.86
C ILE A 84 -23.05 -29.76 -16.69
N GLU A 85 -23.43 -31.01 -16.44
CA GLU A 85 -22.87 -31.84 -15.36
C GLU A 85 -21.37 -32.07 -15.57
N ASN A 86 -20.96 -32.42 -16.80
CA ASN A 86 -19.55 -32.54 -17.15
C ASN A 86 -18.79 -31.22 -16.96
N ALA A 87 -19.35 -30.08 -17.40
CA ALA A 87 -18.72 -28.78 -17.20
C ALA A 87 -18.57 -28.41 -15.71
N ILE A 88 -19.56 -28.75 -14.87
CA ILE A 88 -19.50 -28.54 -13.42
C ILE A 88 -18.47 -29.47 -12.77
N ASN A 89 -18.42 -30.73 -13.16
CA ASN A 89 -17.49 -31.71 -12.60
C ASN A 89 -16.04 -31.37 -12.97
N THR A 90 -15.77 -31.03 -14.23
CA THR A 90 -14.45 -30.56 -14.66
C THR A 90 -14.03 -29.30 -13.90
N PHE A 91 -14.93 -28.31 -13.76
CA PHE A 91 -14.65 -27.11 -12.97
C PHE A 91 -14.28 -27.45 -11.52
N LYS A 92 -15.06 -28.30 -10.85
CA LYS A 92 -14.80 -28.71 -9.47
C LYS A 92 -13.47 -29.43 -9.32
N GLU A 93 -13.12 -30.30 -10.27
CA GLU A 93 -11.88 -31.08 -10.20
C GLU A 93 -10.66 -30.21 -10.45
N GLU A 94 -10.69 -29.34 -11.46
CA GLU A 94 -9.62 -28.37 -11.72
C GLU A 94 -9.41 -27.44 -10.51
N GLN A 95 -10.48 -26.94 -9.88
CA GLN A 95 -10.36 -26.11 -8.67
C GLN A 95 -9.82 -26.90 -7.47
N ARG A 96 -10.15 -28.20 -7.35
CA ARG A 96 -9.60 -29.07 -6.31
C ARG A 96 -8.10 -29.25 -6.49
N GLU A 97 -7.64 -29.57 -7.70
CA GLU A 97 -6.22 -29.76 -8.02
C GLU A 97 -5.41 -28.48 -7.74
N ILE A 98 -5.91 -27.32 -8.16
CA ILE A 98 -5.26 -26.02 -7.89
C ILE A 98 -5.19 -25.75 -6.38
N TYR A 99 -6.28 -26.01 -5.65
CA TYR A 99 -6.30 -25.80 -4.20
C TYR A 99 -5.32 -26.73 -3.46
N GLU A 100 -5.26 -28.01 -3.84
CA GLU A 100 -4.31 -28.96 -3.27
C GLU A 100 -2.85 -28.58 -3.57
N GLN A 101 -2.57 -28.06 -4.76
CA GLN A 101 -1.24 -27.57 -5.12
C GLN A 101 -0.86 -26.34 -4.28
N LEU A 102 -1.75 -25.36 -4.16
CA LEU A 102 -1.53 -24.18 -3.32
C LEU A 102 -1.31 -24.54 -1.85
N LEU A 103 -2.02 -25.53 -1.30
CA LEU A 103 -1.79 -26.02 0.06
C LEU A 103 -0.40 -26.65 0.25
N LYS A 104 0.10 -27.37 -0.75
CA LYS A 104 1.47 -27.94 -0.71
C LYS A 104 2.52 -26.83 -0.74
N GLU A 105 2.31 -25.82 -1.57
CA GLU A 105 3.20 -24.65 -1.67
C GLU A 105 3.19 -23.84 -0.38
N GLU A 106 2.00 -23.55 0.18
CA GLU A 106 1.85 -22.87 1.47
C GLU A 106 2.61 -23.61 2.58
N LYS A 107 2.40 -24.93 2.68
CA LYS A 107 3.12 -25.76 3.68
C LYS A 107 4.64 -25.70 3.48
N THR A 108 5.10 -25.69 2.24
CA THR A 108 6.53 -25.63 1.92
C THR A 108 7.11 -24.26 2.30
N ALA A 109 6.45 -23.17 1.92
CA ALA A 109 6.84 -21.81 2.27
C ALA A 109 6.85 -21.59 3.80
N ILE A 110 5.85 -22.10 4.52
CA ILE A 110 5.81 -22.03 6.00
C ILE A 110 7.01 -22.77 6.60
N ASN A 111 7.36 -23.94 6.08
CA ASN A 111 8.53 -24.68 6.57
C ASN A 111 9.82 -23.89 6.30
N GLU A 112 9.99 -23.29 5.12
CA GLU A 112 11.14 -22.45 4.78
C GLU A 112 11.23 -21.23 5.70
N LEU A 113 10.12 -20.52 5.91
CA LEU A 113 10.05 -19.40 6.86
C LEU A 113 10.45 -19.84 8.27
N SER A 114 9.99 -21.00 8.75
CA SER A 114 10.38 -21.52 10.07
C SER A 114 11.89 -21.82 10.18
N VAL A 115 12.54 -22.18 9.07
CA VAL A 115 14.00 -22.38 9.02
C VAL A 115 14.70 -21.04 9.08
N PHE A 116 14.21 -20.03 8.35
CA PHE A 116 14.76 -18.68 8.37
C PHE A 116 14.56 -17.98 9.72
N GLU A 117 13.38 -18.10 10.34
CA GLU A 117 13.10 -17.58 11.68
C GLU A 117 14.10 -18.13 12.70
N ARG A 118 14.32 -19.46 12.72
CA ARG A 118 15.34 -20.07 13.59
C ARG A 118 16.76 -19.57 13.32
N LYS A 119 17.12 -19.35 12.05
CA LYS A 119 18.42 -18.75 11.69
C LYS A 119 18.55 -17.32 12.22
N VAL A 120 17.50 -16.52 12.10
CA VAL A 120 17.46 -15.15 12.61
C VAL A 120 17.54 -15.12 14.13
N GLU A 121 16.84 -16.02 14.82
CA GLU A 121 16.93 -16.20 16.28
C GLU A 121 18.35 -16.58 16.71
N LEU A 122 19.01 -17.49 15.98
CA LEU A 122 20.42 -17.86 16.20
C LEU A 122 21.37 -16.67 15.99
N TRP A 123 21.15 -15.85 14.96
CA TRP A 123 21.91 -14.61 14.74
C TRP A 123 21.66 -13.57 15.84
N ALA A 124 20.44 -13.49 16.36
CA ALA A 124 20.07 -12.60 17.46
C ALA A 124 20.66 -13.04 18.80
N LEU A 125 20.85 -14.36 19.03
CA LEU A 125 21.44 -14.92 20.25
C LEU A 125 22.96 -14.73 20.37
N GLY A 126 23.67 -14.36 19.29
CA GLY A 126 24.98 -13.73 19.43
C GLY A 126 26.06 -14.10 18.40
N ASN A 127 26.60 -13.04 17.78
CA ASN A 127 27.93 -12.92 17.17
C ASN A 127 29.10 -13.13 18.17
N ILE A 128 29.10 -14.18 19.00
CA ILE A 128 30.25 -14.49 19.88
C ILE A 128 31.21 -15.50 19.24
N THR A 129 30.83 -16.16 18.14
CA THR A 129 31.65 -17.24 17.55
C THR A 129 31.67 -17.26 16.02
N THR A 130 31.38 -16.14 15.34
CA THR A 130 31.37 -16.07 13.87
C THR A 130 32.74 -16.15 13.19
N GLU A 131 33.85 -16.31 13.94
CA GLU A 131 35.16 -16.63 13.35
C GLU A 131 35.56 -18.12 13.40
N LYS A 132 34.85 -18.97 14.16
CA LYS A 132 35.29 -20.38 14.35
C LYS A 132 34.44 -21.44 13.66
N VAL A 133 33.29 -21.08 13.08
CA VAL A 133 32.35 -22.10 12.54
C VAL A 133 32.60 -22.43 11.06
N LEU A 134 33.37 -21.63 10.31
CA LEU A 134 33.70 -21.96 8.91
C LEU A 134 34.82 -23.01 8.74
N LYS A 135 35.38 -23.56 9.82
CA LYS A 135 36.41 -24.62 9.76
C LYS A 135 35.99 -25.98 10.32
N LEU A 136 34.74 -26.16 10.72
CA LEU A 136 34.27 -27.44 11.26
C LEU A 136 33.07 -28.00 10.49
N GLN A 137 33.21 -28.08 9.17
CA GLN A 137 32.39 -28.98 8.35
C GLN A 137 33.26 -30.12 7.81
N SER A 138 33.80 -30.92 8.74
CA SER A 138 34.29 -32.27 8.44
C SER A 138 34.51 -33.01 9.76
N ALA A 139 33.42 -33.43 10.41
CA ALA A 139 33.40 -34.62 11.26
C ALA A 139 31.99 -34.85 11.80
N ARG A 140 31.37 -35.90 11.25
CA ARG A 140 30.31 -36.72 11.84
C ARG A 140 28.97 -36.03 12.11
N VAL A 141 27.96 -36.61 11.47
CA VAL A 141 26.55 -36.56 11.86
C VAL A 141 26.45 -36.71 13.38
N CYS A 142 26.27 -35.57 14.06
CA CYS A 142 25.76 -35.54 15.41
C CYS A 142 24.25 -35.45 15.25
N VAL A 143 23.57 -36.56 15.48
CA VAL A 143 22.13 -36.58 15.75
C VAL A 143 21.96 -35.89 17.10
N ASP A 144 21.95 -34.56 17.10
CA ASP A 144 21.64 -33.80 18.30
C ASP A 144 20.16 -33.40 18.31
N LYS A 145 19.55 -33.88 19.38
CA LYS A 145 18.16 -33.79 19.80
C LYS A 145 17.76 -32.33 19.99
N THR A 146 17.29 -31.66 18.95
CA THR A 146 16.74 -30.30 19.12
C THR A 146 15.60 -30.01 18.16
N LEU A 147 14.51 -30.80 18.23
CA LEU A 147 13.14 -30.27 18.28
C LEU A 147 12.13 -31.40 18.58
N GLY A 148 11.35 -31.25 19.65
CA GLY A 148 10.13 -32.01 19.88
C GLY A 148 10.22 -33.12 20.93
N ASN A 149 9.84 -32.77 22.17
CA ASN A 149 9.40 -33.68 23.24
C ASN A 149 10.52 -34.41 24.01
N HIS A 150 11.33 -33.66 24.77
CA HIS A 150 11.86 -34.28 25.99
C HIS A 150 10.68 -34.49 26.95
N LEU A 151 10.28 -35.76 27.08
CA LEU A 151 9.43 -36.22 28.17
C LEU A 151 10.04 -35.75 29.51
N PRO A 152 9.21 -35.41 30.51
CA PRO A 152 9.70 -35.03 31.83
C PRO A 152 10.67 -36.09 32.39
N GLU A 153 11.68 -35.67 33.15
CA GLU A 153 12.70 -36.59 33.71
C GLU A 153 12.04 -37.74 34.49
N GLU A 154 10.93 -37.49 35.18
CA GLU A 154 10.19 -38.51 35.92
C GLU A 154 9.55 -39.57 35.01
N ALA A 155 9.18 -39.19 33.78
CA ALA A 155 8.69 -40.15 32.79
C ALA A 155 9.82 -41.04 32.25
N VAL A 156 11.04 -40.50 32.18
CA VAL A 156 12.26 -41.24 31.82
C VAL A 156 12.74 -42.13 32.97
N GLU A 157 12.64 -41.67 34.22
CA GLU A 157 12.94 -42.46 35.41
C GLU A 157 12.03 -43.69 35.53
N PHE A 158 10.73 -43.54 35.27
CA PHE A 158 9.81 -44.68 35.21
C PHE A 158 10.18 -45.68 34.10
N GLU A 159 10.58 -45.19 32.91
CA GLU A 159 11.05 -46.06 31.81
C GLU A 159 12.30 -46.86 32.21
N ARG A 160 13.28 -46.21 32.85
CA ARG A 160 14.49 -46.86 33.38
C ARG A 160 14.15 -47.88 34.47
N PHE A 161 13.18 -47.58 35.33
CA PHE A 161 12.72 -48.50 36.36
C PHE A 161 12.14 -49.78 35.75
N LEU A 162 11.27 -49.67 34.74
CA LEU A 162 10.73 -50.83 34.03
C LEU A 162 11.82 -51.66 33.36
N GLN A 163 12.78 -51.01 32.70
CA GLN A 163 13.90 -51.71 32.05
C GLN A 163 14.76 -52.49 33.05
N ARG A 164 14.98 -51.95 34.25
CA ARG A 164 15.78 -52.59 35.31
C ARG A 164 15.05 -53.71 36.05
N THR A 165 13.72 -53.63 36.13
CA THR A 165 12.92 -54.51 37.01
C THR A 165 12.12 -55.57 36.26
N GLY A 166 12.42 -55.83 34.99
CA GLY A 166 11.75 -56.89 34.22
C GLY A 166 10.39 -56.47 33.65
N GLY A 167 10.22 -55.18 33.33
CA GLY A 167 9.07 -54.67 32.58
C GLY A 167 7.87 -54.30 33.45
N ARG A 168 6.67 -54.34 32.86
CA ARG A 168 5.42 -53.93 33.52
C ARG A 168 4.94 -54.91 34.59
N GLN A 169 5.45 -56.14 34.58
CA GLN A 169 5.09 -57.22 35.48
C GLN A 169 6.19 -57.54 36.50
N GLY A 170 7.29 -56.77 36.55
CA GLY A 170 8.33 -57.00 37.57
C GLY A 170 9.13 -58.28 37.36
N GLY A 171 9.13 -58.83 36.14
CA GLY A 171 9.71 -60.15 35.83
C GLY A 171 8.82 -61.34 36.17
N TRP A 172 7.58 -61.12 36.64
CA TRP A 172 6.58 -62.18 36.81
C TRP A 172 5.84 -62.45 35.50
N ASP A 173 5.32 -63.67 35.35
CA ASP A 173 4.41 -63.97 34.25
C ASP A 173 3.04 -63.32 34.47
N ASP A 174 2.23 -63.26 33.41
CA ASP A 174 0.93 -62.62 33.47
C ASP A 174 -0.04 -63.34 34.42
N TYR A 175 0.07 -64.66 34.60
CA TYR A 175 -0.83 -65.43 35.46
C TYR A 175 -0.56 -65.11 36.95
N ASP A 176 0.69 -65.21 37.36
CA ASP A 176 1.16 -64.92 38.71
C ASP A 176 0.92 -63.45 39.06
N HIS A 177 1.25 -62.53 38.14
CA HIS A 177 1.03 -61.10 38.35
C HIS A 177 -0.46 -60.77 38.53
N GLN A 178 -1.35 -61.37 37.73
CA GLN A 178 -2.80 -61.14 37.86
C GLN A 178 -3.37 -61.72 39.17
N ASN A 179 -2.90 -62.89 39.61
CA ASN A 179 -3.32 -63.45 40.90
C ASN A 179 -2.82 -62.61 42.07
N PHE A 180 -1.57 -62.13 42.01
CA PHE A 180 -1.04 -61.15 42.96
C PHE A 180 -1.92 -59.87 43.02
N LEU A 181 -2.29 -59.30 41.87
CA LEU A 181 -3.15 -58.12 41.82
C LEU A 181 -4.54 -58.37 42.42
N LYS A 182 -5.14 -59.53 42.19
CA LYS A 182 -6.45 -59.88 42.78
C LYS A 182 -6.37 -59.91 44.31
N VAL A 183 -5.34 -60.57 44.86
CA VAL A 183 -5.12 -60.64 46.32
C VAL A 183 -4.80 -59.25 46.88
N TRP A 184 -3.97 -58.48 46.17
CA TRP A 184 -3.63 -57.10 46.51
C TRP A 184 -4.86 -56.19 46.61
N THR A 185 -5.71 -56.18 45.58
CA THR A 185 -6.92 -55.35 45.55
C THR A 185 -7.92 -55.75 46.62
N LYS A 186 -8.01 -57.05 46.95
CA LYS A 186 -8.89 -57.58 48.01
C LYS A 186 -8.45 -57.11 49.40
N HIS A 187 -7.14 -57.13 49.68
CA HIS A 187 -6.60 -56.81 51.01
C HIS A 187 -6.12 -55.37 51.18
N LYS A 188 -5.99 -54.60 50.08
CA LYS A 188 -5.48 -53.22 50.06
C LYS A 188 -4.18 -53.05 50.88
N GLY A 189 -3.31 -54.07 50.88
CA GLY A 189 -2.04 -54.06 51.60
C GLY A 189 -2.07 -54.40 53.09
N ARG A 190 -3.15 -55.02 53.60
CA ARG A 190 -3.19 -55.56 54.98
C ARG A 190 -2.42 -56.88 55.07
N LEU A 191 -1.78 -57.15 56.22
CA LEU A 191 -0.92 -58.32 56.48
C LEU A 191 -1.55 -59.69 56.17
N SER A 192 -2.88 -59.79 56.15
CA SER A 192 -3.64 -60.97 55.71
C SER A 192 -3.46 -61.34 54.23
N TYR A 193 -2.79 -60.49 53.45
CA TYR A 193 -2.51 -60.77 52.03
C TYR A 193 -1.47 -61.87 51.83
N MET A 194 -0.53 -62.06 52.76
CA MET A 194 0.58 -63.00 52.58
C MET A 194 0.11 -64.45 52.56
N ASP A 195 -0.77 -64.81 53.49
CA ASP A 195 -1.28 -66.18 53.61
C ASP A 195 -2.16 -66.54 52.39
N GLU A 196 -3.01 -65.60 51.95
CA GLU A 196 -3.84 -65.79 50.76
C GLU A 196 -3.00 -65.79 49.47
N ALA A 197 -1.95 -64.95 49.37
CA ALA A 197 -1.08 -64.92 48.19
C ALA A 197 -0.30 -66.22 48.01
N LEU A 198 0.14 -66.86 49.10
CA LEU A 198 0.82 -68.15 49.08
C LEU A 198 -0.08 -69.29 48.59
N GLU A 199 -1.38 -69.24 48.86
CA GLU A 199 -2.35 -70.24 48.38
C GLU A 199 -2.60 -70.14 46.86
N TYR A 200 -2.64 -68.92 46.31
CA TYR A 200 -2.93 -68.70 44.88
C TYR A 200 -1.68 -68.74 43.98
N LEU A 201 -0.48 -68.50 44.52
CA LEU A 201 0.79 -68.44 43.78
C LEU A 201 1.60 -69.71 44.01
N CYS A 202 1.16 -70.79 43.38
CA CYS A 202 1.82 -72.10 43.47
C CYS A 202 3.27 -72.01 42.96
N GLY A 203 4.24 -72.29 43.83
CA GLY A 203 5.66 -72.30 43.49
C GLY A 203 6.42 -70.99 43.74
N LYS A 204 5.79 -69.97 44.33
CA LYS A 204 6.48 -68.77 44.83
C LYS A 204 6.75 -68.86 46.32
N THR A 205 7.90 -68.36 46.74
CA THR A 205 8.23 -68.23 48.16
C THR A 205 7.61 -66.98 48.76
N LYS A 206 7.54 -66.94 50.09
CA LYS A 206 7.08 -65.74 50.81
C LYS A 206 7.96 -64.53 50.48
N GLU A 207 9.25 -64.77 50.34
CA GLU A 207 10.26 -63.77 49.97
C GLU A 207 10.01 -63.22 48.56
N ASP A 208 9.64 -64.07 47.59
CA ASP A 208 9.30 -63.63 46.23
C ASP A 208 8.08 -62.70 46.22
N ILE A 209 7.05 -63.05 46.99
CA ILE A 209 5.82 -62.25 47.13
C ILE A 209 6.12 -60.91 47.81
N GLU A 210 6.99 -60.89 48.82
CA GLU A 210 7.39 -59.66 49.51
C GLU A 210 8.23 -58.74 48.60
N HIS A 211 9.16 -59.29 47.81
CA HIS A 211 9.92 -58.50 46.84
C HIS A 211 9.02 -57.92 45.77
N HIS A 212 8.06 -58.70 45.26
CA HIS A 212 7.11 -58.24 44.26
C HIS A 212 6.14 -57.19 44.81
N TYR A 213 5.73 -57.31 46.08
CA TYR A 213 5.00 -56.27 46.79
C TYR A 213 5.78 -54.96 46.82
N LYS A 214 7.05 -55.00 47.24
CA LYS A 214 7.90 -53.79 47.36
C LYS A 214 8.10 -53.16 45.98
N TRP A 215 8.35 -53.98 44.96
CA TRP A 215 8.42 -53.54 43.57
C TRP A 215 7.11 -52.88 43.11
N TYR A 216 5.94 -53.47 43.42
CA TYR A 216 4.66 -52.95 42.97
C TYR A 216 4.30 -51.61 43.65
N GLN A 217 4.67 -51.43 44.91
CA GLN A 217 4.56 -50.13 45.59
C GLN A 217 5.40 -49.05 44.90
N GLU A 218 6.66 -49.36 44.58
CA GLU A 218 7.55 -48.44 43.87
C GLU A 218 7.04 -48.16 42.44
N PHE A 219 6.53 -49.19 41.75
CA PHE A 219 5.91 -49.05 40.44
C PHE A 219 4.73 -48.08 40.47
N LEU A 220 3.82 -48.21 41.45
CA LEU A 220 2.66 -47.31 41.59
C LEU A 220 3.09 -45.87 41.85
N PHE A 221 4.06 -45.68 42.75
CA PHE A 221 4.59 -44.36 43.08
C PHE A 221 5.21 -43.66 41.86
N LEU A 222 6.10 -44.36 41.14
CA LEU A 222 6.75 -43.81 39.95
C LEU A 222 5.77 -43.61 38.79
N HIS A 223 4.77 -44.49 38.65
CA HIS A 223 3.72 -44.35 37.64
C HIS A 223 2.88 -43.08 37.88
N GLU A 224 2.48 -42.80 39.13
CA GLU A 224 1.70 -41.60 39.43
C GLU A 224 2.56 -40.34 39.28
N ARG A 225 3.83 -40.35 39.72
CA ARG A 225 4.77 -39.24 39.45
C ARG A 225 4.94 -38.96 37.97
N LYS A 226 5.10 -40.00 37.13
CA LYS A 226 5.13 -39.85 35.66
C LYS A 226 3.86 -39.18 35.14
N LYS A 227 2.69 -39.62 35.60
CA LYS A 227 1.40 -39.08 35.17
C LYS A 227 1.24 -37.60 35.55
N GLU A 228 1.60 -37.24 36.78
CA GLU A 228 1.60 -35.84 37.23
C GLU A 228 2.58 -34.96 36.45
N SER A 229 3.81 -35.44 36.25
CA SER A 229 4.81 -34.71 35.46
C SER A 229 4.38 -34.50 34.01
N ILE A 230 3.80 -35.52 33.37
CA ILE A 230 3.25 -35.40 32.01
C ILE A 230 2.10 -34.39 31.99
N LYS A 231 1.22 -34.39 32.99
CA LYS A 231 0.12 -33.44 33.09
C LYS A 231 0.64 -32.00 33.20
N LYS A 232 1.55 -31.74 34.14
CA LYS A 232 2.18 -30.42 34.33
C LYS A 232 2.94 -29.95 33.09
N TRP A 233 3.65 -30.86 32.42
CA TRP A 233 4.35 -30.56 31.17
C TRP A 233 3.37 -30.17 30.06
N LYS A 234 2.27 -30.89 29.89
CA LYS A 234 1.22 -30.54 28.91
C LYS A 234 0.60 -29.17 29.21
N GLU A 235 0.29 -28.90 30.47
CA GLU A 235 -0.25 -27.60 30.91
C GLU A 235 0.73 -26.46 30.62
N LYS A 236 2.02 -26.64 30.94
CA LYS A 236 3.06 -25.65 30.65
C LYS A 236 3.22 -25.41 29.15
N GLN A 237 3.23 -26.48 28.35
CA GLN A 237 3.31 -26.37 26.88
C GLN A 237 2.11 -25.61 26.29
N GLN A 238 0.91 -25.84 26.83
CA GLN A 238 -0.28 -25.11 26.42
C GLN A 238 -0.19 -23.63 26.80
N GLN A 239 0.25 -23.32 28.02
CA GLN A 239 0.43 -21.95 28.50
C GLN A 239 1.47 -21.17 27.68
N GLU A 240 2.59 -21.81 27.31
CA GLU A 240 3.63 -21.24 26.45
C GLU A 240 3.07 -20.90 25.06
N LYS A 241 2.29 -21.82 24.46
CA LYS A 241 1.63 -21.59 23.17
C LYS A 241 0.68 -20.40 23.20
N GLU A 242 -0.15 -20.29 24.24
CA GLU A 242 -1.06 -19.16 24.40
C GLU A 242 -0.32 -17.84 24.65
N ARG A 243 0.79 -17.85 25.41
CA ARG A 243 1.63 -16.67 25.61
C ARG A 243 2.21 -16.19 24.28
N ASN A 244 2.79 -17.10 23.50
CA ASN A 244 3.36 -16.78 22.19
C ASN A 244 2.30 -16.26 21.21
N LEU A 245 1.10 -16.84 21.22
CA LEU A 245 -0.02 -16.35 20.41
C LEU A 245 -0.40 -14.92 20.80
N ARG A 246 -0.56 -14.63 22.09
CA ARG A 246 -0.86 -13.29 22.60
C ARG A 246 0.22 -12.27 22.27
N GLU A 247 1.50 -12.65 22.31
CA GLU A 247 2.61 -11.78 21.91
C GLU A 247 2.62 -11.49 20.41
N LYS A 248 2.29 -12.48 19.59
CA LYS A 248 2.13 -12.32 18.14
C LYS A 248 0.98 -11.38 17.81
N GLU A 249 -0.19 -11.57 18.41
CA GLU A 249 -1.36 -10.69 18.23
C GLU A 249 -1.06 -9.24 18.62
N LYS A 250 -0.36 -9.02 19.74
CA LYS A 250 0.07 -7.68 20.16
C LYS A 250 1.03 -7.04 19.17
N SER A 251 1.98 -7.82 18.66
CA SER A 251 2.95 -7.35 17.66
C SER A 251 2.26 -6.95 16.35
N GLU A 252 1.31 -7.76 15.88
CA GLU A 252 0.49 -7.49 14.70
C GLU A 252 -0.38 -6.25 14.89
N GLN A 253 -0.99 -6.08 16.06
CA GLN A 253 -1.80 -4.91 16.39
C GLN A 253 -0.97 -3.61 16.37
N MET A 254 0.23 -3.63 16.97
CA MET A 254 1.15 -2.48 16.92
C MET A 254 1.60 -2.15 15.50
N LEU A 255 1.83 -3.17 14.65
CA LEU A 255 2.20 -2.96 13.26
C LEU A 255 1.06 -2.27 12.49
N LYS A 256 -0.18 -2.74 12.69
CA LYS A 256 -1.37 -2.18 12.06
C LYS A 256 -1.60 -0.71 12.47
N GLU A 257 -1.40 -0.40 13.75
CA GLU A 257 -1.51 0.97 14.25
C GLU A 257 -0.46 1.90 13.63
N LYS A 258 0.80 1.45 13.53
CA LYS A 258 1.86 2.22 12.85
C LYS A 258 1.56 2.46 11.37
N LEU A 259 0.98 1.47 10.69
CA LEU A 259 0.60 1.59 9.28
C LEU A 259 -0.49 2.66 9.09
N LEU A 260 -1.50 2.66 9.96
CA LEU A 260 -2.58 3.66 9.95
C LEU A 260 -2.03 5.07 10.20
N GLN A 261 -1.16 5.23 11.20
CA GLN A 261 -0.52 6.53 11.48
C GLN A 261 0.30 7.03 10.28
N PHE A 262 1.02 6.14 9.60
CA PHE A 262 1.77 6.50 8.40
C PHE A 262 0.85 6.93 7.24
N GLU A 263 -0.25 6.22 7.02
CA GLU A 263 -1.23 6.55 5.98
C GLU A 263 -1.92 7.91 6.26
N GLU A 264 -2.30 8.16 7.51
CA GLU A 264 -2.86 9.45 7.94
C GLU A 264 -1.87 10.61 7.74
N ALA A 265 -0.61 10.42 8.14
CA ALA A 265 0.44 11.42 7.94
C ALA A 265 0.69 11.71 6.45
N GLN A 266 0.62 10.69 5.59
CA GLN A 266 0.70 10.87 4.14
C GLN A 266 -0.49 11.67 3.59
N LYS A 267 -1.71 11.34 4.02
CA LYS A 267 -2.93 12.05 3.60
C LYS A 267 -2.89 13.52 4.02
N GLN A 268 -2.46 13.81 5.25
CA GLN A 268 -2.31 15.18 5.75
C GLN A 268 -1.28 15.97 4.93
N LYS A 269 -0.11 15.40 4.65
CA LYS A 269 0.91 16.04 3.79
C LYS A 269 0.37 16.34 2.39
N ALA A 270 -0.35 15.39 1.78
CA ALA A 270 -0.95 15.59 0.47
C ALA A 270 -2.03 16.69 0.49
N GLU A 271 -2.82 16.78 1.56
CA GLU A 271 -3.82 17.84 1.71
C GLU A 271 -3.18 19.22 1.92
N GLU A 272 -2.14 19.31 2.74
CA GLU A 272 -1.38 20.55 2.94
C GLU A 272 -0.75 21.04 1.63
N GLU A 273 -0.16 20.14 0.84
CA GLU A 273 0.43 20.49 -0.45
C GLU A 273 -0.64 20.99 -1.43
N ARG A 274 -1.81 20.35 -1.49
CA ARG A 274 -2.95 20.85 -2.29
C ARG A 274 -3.38 22.25 -1.86
N LYS A 275 -3.47 22.51 -0.54
CA LYS A 275 -3.82 23.84 -0.01
C LYS A 275 -2.77 24.89 -0.40
N ARG A 276 -1.48 24.57 -0.34
CA ARG A 276 -0.38 25.45 -0.76
C ARG A 276 -0.46 25.78 -2.24
N GLN A 277 -0.69 24.78 -3.09
CA GLN A 277 -0.84 24.98 -4.54
C GLN A 277 -2.04 25.85 -4.86
N GLN A 278 -3.18 25.62 -4.21
CA GLN A 278 -4.37 26.44 -4.39
C GLN A 278 -4.13 27.91 -3.99
N ALA A 279 -3.48 28.14 -2.85
CA ALA A 279 -3.11 29.48 -2.40
C ALA A 279 -2.16 30.17 -3.39
N ALA A 280 -1.16 29.47 -3.92
CA ALA A 280 -0.24 30.00 -4.93
C ALA A 280 -0.94 30.38 -6.25
N ILE A 281 -1.93 29.58 -6.68
CA ILE A 281 -2.74 29.88 -7.87
C ILE A 281 -3.58 31.14 -7.62
N GLU A 282 -4.18 31.28 -6.43
CA GLU A 282 -4.98 32.44 -6.08
C GLU A 282 -4.15 33.73 -5.98
N THR A 283 -2.95 33.68 -5.39
CA THR A 283 -2.03 34.82 -5.37
C THR A 283 -1.61 35.20 -6.77
N TRP A 284 -1.22 34.22 -7.61
CA TRP A 284 -0.85 34.48 -9.00
C TRP A 284 -2.00 35.10 -9.81
N LYS A 285 -3.24 34.64 -9.62
CA LYS A 285 -4.42 35.23 -10.28
C LYS A 285 -4.63 36.70 -9.87
N LYS A 286 -4.47 37.02 -8.57
CA LYS A 286 -4.57 38.39 -8.07
C LYS A 286 -3.47 39.28 -8.65
N GLU A 287 -2.22 38.82 -8.62
CA GLU A 287 -1.08 39.54 -9.19
C GLU A 287 -1.27 39.80 -10.69
N LYS A 288 -1.72 38.79 -11.44
CA LYS A 288 -2.01 38.91 -12.87
C LYS A 288 -3.13 39.91 -13.14
N ALA A 289 -4.18 39.93 -12.32
CA ALA A 289 -5.26 40.90 -12.44
C ALA A 289 -4.77 42.34 -12.15
N ILE A 290 -3.93 42.53 -11.13
CA ILE A 290 -3.32 43.82 -10.80
C ILE A 290 -2.43 44.30 -11.95
N ALA A 291 -1.55 43.43 -12.46
CA ALA A 291 -0.67 43.75 -13.59
C ALA A 291 -1.46 44.15 -14.84
N PHE A 292 -2.53 43.41 -15.16
CA PHE A 292 -3.41 43.75 -16.28
C PHE A 292 -4.13 45.09 -16.08
N ALA A 293 -4.62 45.37 -14.87
CA ALA A 293 -5.25 46.65 -14.55
C ALA A 293 -4.25 47.83 -14.64
N MET A 294 -3.00 47.63 -14.20
CA MET A 294 -1.93 48.62 -14.33
C MET A 294 -1.60 48.90 -15.80
N GLU A 295 -1.51 47.86 -16.64
CA GLU A 295 -1.25 48.00 -18.07
C GLU A 295 -2.38 48.76 -18.78
N GLN A 296 -3.64 48.44 -18.48
CA GLN A 296 -4.80 49.17 -19.00
C GLN A 296 -4.80 50.64 -18.56
N ALA A 297 -4.50 50.92 -17.29
CA ALA A 297 -4.42 52.28 -16.77
C ALA A 297 -3.29 53.09 -17.45
N LEU A 298 -2.14 52.46 -17.71
CA LEU A 298 -1.05 53.09 -18.47
C LEU A 298 -1.45 53.40 -19.91
N ARG A 299 -2.14 52.46 -20.57
CA ARG A 299 -2.63 52.65 -21.94
C ARG A 299 -3.63 53.81 -22.02
N LEU A 300 -4.56 53.90 -21.06
CA LEU A 300 -5.52 55.00 -20.98
C LEU A 300 -4.82 56.34 -20.74
N LYS A 301 -3.86 56.42 -19.82
CA LYS A 301 -3.07 57.64 -19.59
C LYS A 301 -2.30 58.08 -20.85
N LEU A 302 -1.75 57.13 -21.60
CA LEU A 302 -1.03 57.44 -22.84
C LEU A 302 -1.97 58.01 -23.91
N GLU A 303 -3.18 57.46 -24.04
CA GLU A 303 -4.17 57.95 -24.99
C GLU A 303 -4.71 59.33 -24.59
N GLU A 304 -4.98 59.55 -23.29
CA GLU A 304 -5.39 60.85 -22.76
C GLU A 304 -4.32 61.93 -23.00
N GLU A 305 -3.03 61.62 -22.84
CA GLU A 305 -1.93 62.53 -23.16
C GLU A 305 -1.82 62.82 -24.65
N LYS A 306 -2.06 61.83 -25.52
CA LYS A 306 -2.11 62.05 -26.98
C LYS A 306 -3.28 62.96 -27.35
N GLU A 307 -4.47 62.71 -26.82
CA GLU A 307 -5.65 63.54 -27.06
C GLU A 307 -5.41 64.98 -26.57
N LYS A 308 -4.83 65.17 -25.37
CA LYS A 308 -4.46 66.51 -24.87
C LYS A 308 -3.46 67.21 -25.80
N LYS A 309 -2.47 66.49 -26.33
CA LYS A 309 -1.52 67.06 -27.31
C LYS A 309 -2.22 67.45 -28.61
N GLN A 310 -3.08 66.57 -29.16
CA GLN A 310 -3.86 66.87 -30.35
C GLN A 310 -4.82 68.05 -30.13
N GLN A 311 -5.46 68.14 -28.97
CA GLN A 311 -6.31 69.26 -28.57
C GLN A 311 -5.53 70.58 -28.58
N LYS A 312 -4.36 70.60 -27.92
CA LYS A 312 -3.47 71.77 -27.88
C LYS A 312 -3.00 72.17 -29.28
N GLU A 313 -2.67 71.19 -30.11
CA GLU A 313 -2.26 71.43 -31.50
C GLU A 313 -3.40 72.02 -32.33
N ARG A 314 -4.62 71.47 -32.23
CA ARG A 314 -5.83 72.03 -32.87
C ARG A 314 -6.11 73.46 -32.41
N GLN A 315 -5.95 73.76 -31.11
CA GLN A 315 -6.08 75.11 -30.57
C GLN A 315 -5.04 76.06 -31.17
N ARG A 316 -3.78 75.64 -31.28
CA ARG A 316 -2.71 76.42 -31.92
C ARG A 316 -3.01 76.72 -33.38
N GLN A 317 -3.43 75.70 -34.14
CA GLN A 317 -3.79 75.86 -35.56
C GLN A 317 -4.95 76.84 -35.75
N CYS A 318 -6.00 76.72 -34.92
CA CYS A 318 -7.13 77.66 -34.93
C CYS A 318 -6.68 79.09 -34.60
N HIS A 319 -5.82 79.25 -33.59
CA HIS A 319 -5.28 80.55 -33.20
C HIS A 319 -4.46 81.21 -34.32
N VAL A 320 -3.58 80.45 -34.97
CA VAL A 320 -2.79 80.93 -36.12
C VAL A 320 -3.71 81.32 -37.28
N LYS A 321 -4.75 80.53 -37.57
CA LYS A 321 -5.73 80.84 -38.62
C LYS A 321 -6.46 82.16 -38.34
N LEU A 322 -6.94 82.37 -37.12
CA LEU A 322 -7.57 83.62 -36.68
C LEU A 322 -6.63 84.83 -36.82
N LEU A 323 -5.35 84.69 -36.46
CA LEU A 323 -4.36 85.75 -36.62
C LEU A 323 -4.13 86.10 -38.10
N LEU A 324 -4.03 85.10 -38.97
CA LEU A 324 -3.88 85.30 -40.42
C LEU A 324 -5.11 86.00 -41.01
N GLU A 325 -6.32 85.55 -40.66
CA GLU A 325 -7.58 86.18 -41.11
C GLU A 325 -7.62 87.65 -40.68
N ARG A 326 -7.28 87.96 -39.42
CA ARG A 326 -7.20 89.36 -38.93
C ARG A 326 -6.17 90.19 -39.69
N TYR A 327 -4.98 89.65 -39.95
CA TYR A 327 -3.93 90.34 -40.70
C TYR A 327 -4.37 90.61 -42.15
N THR A 328 -5.01 89.64 -42.81
CA THR A 328 -5.54 89.82 -44.17
C THR A 328 -6.63 90.88 -44.23
N LEU A 329 -7.51 90.95 -43.23
CA LEU A 329 -8.54 91.98 -43.14
C LEU A 329 -7.93 93.37 -42.95
N GLN A 330 -6.97 93.52 -42.02
CA GLN A 330 -6.24 94.77 -41.81
C GLN A 330 -5.48 95.22 -43.06
N LYS A 331 -4.88 94.28 -43.80
CA LYS A 331 -4.21 94.59 -45.06
C LYS A 331 -5.20 95.10 -46.10
N LYS A 332 -6.36 94.45 -46.25
CA LYS A 332 -7.44 94.91 -47.13
C LYS A 332 -7.95 96.29 -46.74
N GLU A 333 -8.18 96.54 -45.45
CA GLU A 333 -8.59 97.86 -44.96
C GLU A 333 -7.55 98.94 -45.29
N LYS A 334 -6.26 98.66 -45.11
CA LYS A 334 -5.17 99.58 -45.50
C LYS A 334 -5.14 99.81 -47.01
N GLU A 335 -5.22 98.76 -47.82
CA GLU A 335 -5.25 98.87 -49.28
C GLU A 335 -6.46 99.68 -49.77
N GLU A 336 -7.64 99.49 -49.16
CA GLU A 336 -8.83 100.29 -49.46
C GLU A 336 -8.67 101.76 -49.03
N LEU A 337 -8.04 102.01 -47.88
CA LEU A 337 -7.77 103.36 -47.39
C LEU A 337 -6.75 104.09 -48.26
N GLU A 338 -5.69 103.40 -48.70
CA GLU A 338 -4.71 103.89 -49.69
C GLU A 338 -5.38 104.18 -51.04
N LYS A 339 -6.27 103.31 -51.53
CA LYS A 339 -7.05 103.57 -52.75
C LYS A 339 -7.92 104.81 -52.61
N LEU A 340 -8.59 104.97 -51.48
CA LEU A 340 -9.44 106.14 -51.21
C LEU A 340 -8.60 107.43 -51.14
N GLU A 341 -7.41 107.37 -50.56
CA GLU A 341 -6.46 108.51 -50.53
C GLU A 341 -5.92 108.84 -51.92
N GLU A 342 -5.55 107.83 -52.71
CA GLU A 342 -5.12 107.97 -54.10
C GLU A 342 -6.24 108.55 -54.99
N GLU A 343 -7.49 108.13 -54.81
CA GLU A 343 -8.65 108.73 -55.47
C GLU A 343 -8.84 110.20 -55.08
N LYS A 344 -8.78 110.52 -53.78
CA LYS A 344 -8.83 111.91 -53.30
C LYS A 344 -7.70 112.76 -53.88
N ARG A 345 -6.49 112.23 -53.99
CA ARG A 345 -5.35 112.92 -54.59
C ARG A 345 -5.57 113.17 -56.09
N LYS A 346 -6.05 112.17 -56.82
CA LYS A 346 -6.39 112.31 -58.26
C LYS A 346 -7.52 113.30 -58.49
N GLU A 347 -8.52 113.33 -57.61
CA GLU A 347 -9.60 114.31 -57.68
C GLU A 347 -9.10 115.73 -57.38
N ALA A 348 -8.27 115.90 -56.36
CA ALA A 348 -7.59 117.18 -56.08
C ALA A 348 -6.71 117.65 -57.25
N GLU A 349 -5.94 116.74 -57.88
CA GLU A 349 -5.12 117.07 -59.06
C GLU A 349 -5.99 117.45 -60.27
N LYS A 350 -7.14 116.78 -60.47
CA LYS A 350 -8.11 117.17 -61.51
C LYS A 350 -8.69 118.55 -61.22
N GLU A 351 -9.05 118.86 -59.98
CA GLU A 351 -9.52 120.18 -59.58
C GLU A 351 -8.43 121.26 -59.73
N GLU A 352 -7.17 120.96 -59.42
CA GLU A 352 -6.04 121.85 -59.66
C GLU A 352 -5.78 122.09 -61.16
N ARG A 353 -5.85 121.03 -61.98
CA ARG A 353 -5.79 121.15 -63.45
C ARG A 353 -6.94 122.01 -64.00
N LYS A 354 -8.15 121.88 -63.44
CA LYS A 354 -9.27 122.77 -63.78
C LYS A 354 -8.99 124.22 -63.37
N ARG A 355 -8.46 124.47 -62.16
CA ARG A 355 -8.07 125.82 -61.70
C ARG A 355 -7.00 126.44 -62.59
N THR A 356 -5.91 125.73 -62.86
CA THR A 356 -4.81 126.23 -63.72
C THR A 356 -5.26 126.44 -65.16
N THR A 357 -6.21 125.65 -65.67
CA THR A 357 -6.85 125.88 -66.97
C THR A 357 -7.74 127.13 -66.94
N ALA A 358 -8.53 127.35 -65.88
CA ALA A 358 -9.31 128.56 -65.69
C ALA A 358 -8.43 129.82 -65.55
N GLU A 359 -7.29 129.72 -64.85
CA GLU A 359 -6.26 130.76 -64.73
C GLU A 359 -5.54 131.05 -66.06
N LYS A 360 -5.28 130.01 -66.88
CA LYS A 360 -4.73 130.17 -68.23
C LYS A 360 -5.75 130.78 -69.20
N ILE A 361 -7.03 130.45 -69.07
CA ILE A 361 -8.12 131.04 -69.87
C ILE A 361 -8.31 132.51 -69.51
N THR A 362 -8.26 132.87 -68.22
CA THR A 362 -8.30 134.29 -67.79
C THR A 362 -7.08 135.08 -68.28
N LYS A 363 -5.87 134.52 -68.23
CA LYS A 363 -4.66 135.14 -68.82
C LYS A 363 -4.68 135.24 -70.35
N PHE A 364 -5.52 134.49 -71.05
CA PHE A 364 -5.67 134.57 -72.51
C PHE A 364 -6.74 135.59 -72.95
N GLN A 365 -7.58 136.06 -72.03
CA GLN A 365 -8.59 137.10 -72.26
C GLN A 365 -8.08 138.53 -71.97
N GLU A 366 -6.82 138.67 -71.56
CA GLU A 366 -6.14 139.97 -71.31
C GLU A 366 -5.10 140.34 -72.41
N ARG A 367 -5.15 139.68 -73.57
CA ARG A 367 -4.46 140.10 -74.81
C ARG A 367 -5.49 140.44 -75.87
#